data_AF-A0A150RW15-F1
#
_entry.id   AF-A0A150RW15-F1
#
_cell.length_a   1.000
_cell.length_b   1.000
_cell.length_c   1.000
_cell.angle_alpha   90.00
_cell.angle_beta   90.00
_cell.angle_gamma   90.00
#
_symmetry.space_group_name_H-M   'P 1'
#
loop_
_entity.id
_entity.type
_entity.pdbx_description
1 polymer ?
#
loop_
_entity_poly.entity_id
_entity_poly.type
_entity_poly.pdbx_seq_one_letter_code
_entity_poly.pdbx_strand_id
1 'polypeptide(L)'
;MSPWEIFVAILGLALITAFTRAFFLYPDQDLPLPGWLRRGLRYAPLAALAAVIVPEVVMTDGHLIATLQDARLPASLAASVYYFSRRDILGTIVTGMAVFLPLRIGLGW
;
A
#
# COMPACT_ATOMS: atom_id res chain seq x y z
N MET A 1 24.47 1.01 -17.74
CA MET A 1 23.66 0.02 -18.46
C MET A 1 23.79 0.32 -19.93
N SER A 2 24.23 -0.65 -20.73
CA SER A 2 24.38 -0.46 -22.17
C SER A 2 22.99 -0.33 -22.84
N PRO A 3 22.85 0.41 -23.95
CA PRO A 3 21.56 0.53 -24.66
C PRO A 3 20.97 -0.83 -25.06
N TRP A 4 21.84 -1.80 -25.34
CA TRP A 4 21.47 -3.18 -25.67
C TRP A 4 20.83 -3.91 -24.48
N GLU A 5 21.40 -3.80 -23.28
CA GLU A 5 20.81 -4.36 -22.05
C GLU A 5 19.40 -3.80 -21.79
N ILE A 6 19.20 -2.50 -22.00
CA ILE A 6 17.90 -1.84 -21.82
C ILE A 6 16.88 -2.42 -22.80
N PHE A 7 17.25 -2.61 -24.06
CA PHE A 7 16.36 -3.14 -25.08
C PHE A 7 15.96 -4.59 -24.79
N VAL A 8 16.91 -5.43 -24.38
CA VAL A 8 16.67 -6.81 -23.97
C VAL A 8 15.78 -6.85 -22.72
N ALA A 9 16.02 -5.98 -21.74
CA ALA A 9 15.20 -5.90 -20.53
C ALA A 9 13.75 -5.49 -20.84
N ILE A 10 13.55 -4.47 -21.68
CA ILE A 10 12.21 -4.04 -22.10
C ILE A 10 11.48 -5.16 -22.83
N LEU A 11 12.14 -5.82 -23.79
CA LEU A 11 11.52 -6.90 -24.56
C LEU A 11 11.20 -8.11 -23.67
N GLY A 12 12.10 -8.46 -22.76
CA GLY A 12 11.90 -9.53 -21.78
C GLY A 12 10.73 -9.23 -20.84
N LEU A 13 10.67 -8.02 -20.25
CA LEU A 13 9.55 -7.58 -19.42
C LEU A 13 8.23 -7.55 -20.19
N ALA A 14 8.25 -7.08 -21.44
CA ALA A 14 7.07 -7.05 -22.30
C ALA A 14 6.55 -8.45 -22.60
N LEU A 15 7.43 -9.40 -22.95
CA LEU A 15 7.07 -10.79 -23.22
C LEU A 15 6.51 -11.49 -21.97
N ILE A 16 7.16 -11.33 -20.81
CA ILE A 16 6.69 -11.91 -19.56
C ILE A 16 5.32 -11.31 -19.19
N THR A 17 5.14 -10.00 -19.33
CA THR A 17 3.86 -9.33 -19.04
C THR A 17 2.76 -9.79 -19.99
N ALA A 18 3.06 -9.88 -21.29
CA ALA A 18 2.13 -10.36 -22.29
C ALA A 18 1.73 -11.81 -22.00
N PHE A 19 2.68 -12.70 -21.71
CA PHE A 19 2.41 -14.10 -21.40
C PHE A 19 1.55 -14.26 -20.14
N THR A 20 1.97 -13.62 -19.04
CA THR A 20 1.24 -13.68 -17.76
C THR A 20 -0.17 -13.09 -17.86
N ARG A 21 -0.36 -11.96 -18.54
CA ARG A 21 -1.70 -11.36 -18.72
C ARG A 21 -2.55 -12.06 -19.76
N ALA A 22 -1.98 -12.50 -20.88
CA ALA A 22 -2.73 -13.20 -21.93
C ALA A 22 -3.32 -14.51 -21.38
N PHE A 23 -2.62 -15.19 -20.47
CA PHE A 23 -3.14 -16.38 -19.80
C PHE A 23 -4.44 -16.10 -19.02
N PHE A 24 -4.58 -14.92 -18.40
CA PHE A 24 -5.81 -14.51 -17.72
C PHE A 24 -6.87 -13.91 -18.65
N LEU A 25 -6.48 -13.47 -19.86
CA LEU A 25 -7.36 -12.76 -20.81
C LEU A 25 -7.98 -13.68 -21.87
N TYR A 26 -7.28 -14.75 -22.26
CA TYR A 26 -7.71 -15.73 -23.27
C TYR A 26 -8.74 -16.80 -22.83
N PRO A 27 -9.05 -17.04 -21.54
CA PRO A 27 -10.10 -17.99 -21.18
C PRO A 27 -11.49 -17.44 -21.56
N ASP A 28 -12.12 -18.02 -22.60
CA ASP A 28 -13.53 -17.78 -22.97
C ASP A 28 -14.53 -18.33 -21.94
N GLN A 29 -14.05 -19.11 -20.97
CA GLN A 29 -14.82 -19.65 -19.85
C GLN A 29 -14.30 -19.03 -18.56
N ASP A 30 -15.22 -18.56 -17.70
CA ASP A 30 -14.90 -18.19 -16.31
C ASP A 30 -14.05 -19.31 -15.72
N LEU A 31 -12.75 -19.07 -15.50
CA LEU A 31 -11.91 -20.02 -14.78
C LEU A 31 -12.71 -20.42 -13.53
N PRO A 32 -12.92 -21.72 -13.26
CA PRO A 32 -13.67 -22.17 -12.10
C PRO A 32 -12.82 -21.88 -10.86
N LEU A 33 -12.76 -20.60 -10.48
CA LEU A 33 -12.10 -20.10 -9.30
C LEU A 33 -12.89 -20.67 -8.13
N PRO A 34 -12.32 -21.59 -7.35
CA PRO A 34 -13.04 -22.17 -6.23
C PRO A 34 -13.44 -21.03 -5.27
N GLY A 35 -14.62 -21.12 -4.67
CA GLY A 35 -15.21 -20.00 -3.92
C GLY A 35 -14.35 -19.47 -2.76
N TRP A 36 -13.38 -20.25 -2.26
CA TRP A 36 -12.39 -19.78 -1.29
C TRP A 36 -11.37 -18.82 -1.92
N LEU A 37 -10.89 -19.09 -3.15
CA LEU A 37 -9.91 -18.27 -3.85
C LEU A 37 -10.54 -16.95 -4.32
N ARG A 38 -11.77 -16.99 -4.85
CA ARG A 38 -12.49 -15.77 -5.24
C ARG A 38 -12.74 -14.83 -4.05
N ARG A 39 -13.07 -15.39 -2.88
CA ARG A 39 -13.19 -14.64 -1.63
C ARG A 39 -11.84 -14.09 -1.18
N GLY A 40 -10.78 -14.91 -1.19
CA GLY A 40 -9.42 -14.48 -0.83
C GLY A 40 -8.90 -13.34 -1.71
N LEU A 41 -9.06 -13.44 -3.03
CA LEU A 41 -8.63 -12.40 -3.98
C LEU A 41 -9.38 -11.07 -3.80
N ARG A 42 -10.64 -11.08 -3.36
CA ARG A 42 -11.38 -9.84 -3.04
C ARG A 42 -10.77 -9.09 -1.84
N TYR A 43 -10.15 -9.79 -0.89
CA TYR A 43 -9.49 -9.19 0.28
C TYR A 43 -8.00 -8.93 0.07
N ALA A 44 -7.40 -9.46 -1.00
CA ALA A 44 -5.97 -9.32 -1.27
C ALA A 44 -5.48 -7.86 -1.36
N PRO A 45 -6.18 -6.91 -2.04
CA PRO A 45 -5.74 -5.52 -2.09
C PRO A 45 -5.73 -4.84 -0.72
N LEU A 46 -6.77 -5.09 0.09
CA LEU A 46 -6.86 -4.54 1.44
C LEU A 46 -5.76 -5.10 2.34
N ALA A 47 -5.51 -6.40 2.27
CA ALA A 47 -4.45 -7.07 3.03
C ALA A 47 -3.06 -6.57 2.64
N ALA A 48 -2.81 -6.36 1.34
CA ALA A 48 -1.54 -5.82 0.84
C ALA A 48 -1.31 -4.38 1.33
N LEU A 49 -2.33 -3.51 1.21
CA LEU A 49 -2.24 -2.13 1.73
C LEU A 49 -1.99 -2.12 3.24
N ALA A 50 -2.70 -2.94 4.01
CA ALA A 50 -2.48 -3.07 5.45
C ALA A 50 -1.06 -3.57 5.76
N ALA A 51 -0.56 -4.56 5.02
CA ALA A 51 0.78 -5.10 5.22
C ALA A 51 1.91 -4.11 4.91
N VAL A 52 1.67 -3.10 4.07
CA VAL A 52 2.62 -2.02 3.77
C VAL A 52 2.50 -0.89 4.79
N ILE A 53 1.27 -0.45 5.08
CA ILE A 53 1.01 0.73 5.92
C ILE A 53 1.30 0.43 7.40
N VAL A 54 0.93 -0.76 7.90
CA VAL A 54 1.13 -1.12 9.31
C VAL A 54 2.60 -1.05 9.73
N PRO A 55 3.57 -1.70 9.06
CA PRO A 55 4.98 -1.57 9.44
C PRO A 55 5.50 -0.14 9.23
N GLU A 56 5.05 0.59 8.20
CA GLU A 56 5.45 1.98 8.00
C GLU A 56 5.03 2.91 9.15
N VAL A 57 3.93 2.58 9.83
CA VAL A 57 3.40 3.31 10.98
C VAL A 57 3.98 2.80 12.31
N VAL A 58 4.20 1.48 12.44
CA VAL A 58 4.55 0.82 13.72
C VAL A 58 6.06 0.60 13.89
N MET A 59 6.82 0.58 12.80
CA MET A 59 8.26 0.33 12.81
C MET A 59 9.00 1.46 12.10
N THR A 60 10.03 1.99 12.77
CA THR A 60 11.00 2.91 12.17
C THR A 60 12.32 2.16 12.06
N ASP A 61 12.85 2.04 10.83
CA ASP A 61 14.15 1.41 10.54
C ASP A 61 14.37 0.01 11.13
N GLY A 62 13.33 -0.84 11.09
CA GLY A 62 13.45 -2.26 11.47
C GLY A 62 13.47 -2.54 12.97
N HIS A 63 13.35 -1.51 13.81
CA HIS A 63 13.20 -1.66 15.25
C HIS A 63 11.75 -1.40 15.68
N LEU A 64 11.20 -2.27 16.54
CA LEU A 64 9.93 -2.04 17.21
C LEU A 64 10.09 -0.80 18.10
N ILE A 65 9.28 0.21 17.84
CA ILE A 65 9.30 1.48 18.57
C ILE A 65 8.92 1.19 20.03
N ALA A 66 9.89 1.16 20.93
CA ALA A 66 9.68 0.98 22.36
C ALA A 66 9.21 2.26 23.07
N THR A 67 9.15 3.38 22.34
CA THR A 67 8.95 4.72 22.92
C THR A 67 7.67 5.34 22.37
N LEU A 68 6.69 5.57 23.24
CA LEU A 68 5.42 6.29 23.01
C LEU A 68 5.57 7.75 22.54
N GLN A 69 6.80 8.19 22.24
CA GLN A 69 7.09 9.56 21.83
C GLN A 69 7.13 9.72 20.29
N ASP A 70 6.91 8.65 19.51
CA ASP A 70 6.94 8.74 18.04
C ASP A 70 5.65 9.35 17.48
N ALA A 71 5.80 10.55 16.91
CA ALA A 71 4.77 11.43 16.36
C ALA A 71 3.80 10.74 15.38
N ARG A 72 4.16 9.56 14.87
CA ARG A 72 3.42 8.73 13.92
C ARG A 72 2.25 7.96 14.56
N LEU A 73 2.35 7.57 15.82
CA LEU A 73 1.28 6.86 16.54
C LEU A 73 0.03 7.75 16.77
N PRO A 74 0.14 8.98 17.31
CA PRO A 74 -1.02 9.86 17.45
C PRO A 74 -1.53 10.37 16.10
N ALA A 75 -0.66 10.57 15.09
CA ALA A 75 -1.07 11.00 13.76
C ALA A 75 -1.90 9.93 13.02
N SER A 76 -1.50 8.66 13.10
CA SER A 76 -2.25 7.53 12.51
C SER A 76 -3.57 7.26 13.24
N LEU A 77 -3.61 7.41 14.57
CA LEU A 77 -4.83 7.36 15.37
C LEU A 77 -5.80 8.49 15.01
N ALA A 78 -5.31 9.73 14.93
CA ALA A 78 -6.12 10.88 14.55
C ALA A 78 -6.68 10.76 13.12
N ALA A 79 -5.87 10.30 12.17
CA ALA A 79 -6.31 10.06 10.79
C ALA A 79 -7.36 8.94 10.70
N SER A 80 -7.19 7.86 11.48
CA SER A 80 -8.14 6.74 11.53
C SER A 80 -9.49 7.14 12.13
N VAL A 81 -9.47 7.93 13.21
CA VAL A 81 -10.68 8.45 13.86
C VAL A 81 -11.43 9.42 12.94
N TYR A 82 -10.72 10.29 12.23
CA TYR A 82 -11.34 11.22 11.29
C TYR A 82 -11.96 10.51 10.07
N TYR A 83 -11.29 9.48 9.53
CA TYR A 83 -11.82 8.67 8.44
C TYR A 83 -13.16 8.04 8.80
N PHE A 84 -13.26 7.50 10.02
CA PHE A 84 -14.46 6.83 10.50
C PHE A 84 -15.67 7.78 10.63
N SER A 85 -15.42 9.07 10.90
CA SER A 85 -16.47 10.06 11.09
C SER A 85 -16.97 10.71 9.79
N ARG A 86 -16.11 10.90 8.78
CA ARG A 86 -16.47 11.70 7.59
C ARG A 86 -16.45 10.94 6.26
N ARG A 87 -15.86 9.73 6.17
CA ARG A 87 -15.76 8.92 4.93
C ARG A 87 -15.28 9.69 3.68
N ASP A 88 -14.62 10.83 3.87
CA ASP A 88 -14.13 11.71 2.81
C ASP A 88 -12.60 11.65 2.79
N ILE A 89 -12.06 11.24 1.63
CA ILE A 89 -10.63 10.99 1.39
C ILE A 89 -9.83 12.29 1.52
N LEU A 90 -10.35 13.41 1.00
CA LEU A 90 -9.66 14.69 1.06
C LEU A 90 -9.56 15.18 2.50
N GLY A 91 -10.64 15.03 3.26
CA GLY A 91 -10.68 15.37 4.68
C GLY A 91 -9.65 14.58 5.49
N THR A 92 -9.52 13.27 5.25
CA THR A 92 -8.49 12.47 5.94
C THR A 92 -7.07 12.89 5.64
N ILE A 93 -6.77 13.24 4.38
CA ILE A 93 -5.43 13.69 3.99
C ILE A 93 -5.12 15.02 4.67
N VAL A 94 -6.05 15.97 4.62
CA VAL A 94 -5.85 17.30 5.21
C VAL A 94 -5.72 17.21 6.74
N THR A 95 -6.57 16.43 7.42
CA THR A 95 -6.47 16.26 8.87
C THR A 95 -5.20 15.52 9.27
N GLY A 96 -4.84 14.44 8.55
CA GLY A 96 -3.59 13.72 8.78
C GLY A 96 -2.37 14.62 8.61
N MET A 97 -2.33 15.40 7.54
CA MET A 97 -1.26 16.39 7.30
C MET A 97 -1.25 17.50 8.35
N ALA A 98 -2.41 18.02 8.74
CA ALA A 98 -2.52 19.08 9.73
C ALA A 98 -2.10 18.63 11.14
N VAL A 99 -2.21 17.33 11.47
CA VAL A 99 -1.68 16.77 12.72
C VAL A 99 -0.20 16.42 12.57
N PHE A 100 0.20 15.82 11.45
CA PHE A 100 1.56 15.35 11.23
C PHE A 100 2.59 16.49 11.11
N LEU A 101 2.26 17.53 10.35
CA LEU A 101 3.17 18.63 10.05
C LEU A 101 3.63 19.43 11.29
N PRO A 102 2.74 19.87 12.20
CA PRO A 102 3.17 20.56 13.41
C PRO A 102 3.87 19.64 14.42
N LEU A 103 3.52 18.36 14.47
CA LEU A 103 4.21 17.39 15.34
C LEU A 103 5.65 17.13 14.85
N ARG A 104 5.84 16.98 13.54
CA ARG A 104 7.16 16.76 12.93
C ARG A 104 8.04 18.01 12.98
N ILE A 105 7.48 19.17 12.63
CA ILE A 105 8.25 20.42 12.54
C ILE A 105 8.43 21.07 13.92
N GLY A 106 7.43 21.00 14.81
CA GLY A 106 7.43 21.70 16.09
C GLY A 106 8.12 20.96 17.23
N LEU A 107 8.09 19.62 17.26
CA LEU A 107 8.74 18.82 18.31
C LEU A 107 10.09 18.21 17.89
N GLY A 108 10.53 18.46 16.66
CA GLY A 108 11.87 18.04 16.20
C GLY A 108 12.08 16.52 16.26
N TRP A 109 11.05 15.77 15.84
CA TRP A 109 11.13 14.34 15.56
C TRP A 109 11.25 14.11 14.05
#